data_AF-A0A7Z0LX91-F1
#
_entry.id   AF-A0A7Z0LX91-F1
#
_cell.length_a   1.000
_cell.length_b   1.000
_cell.length_c   1.000
_cell.angle_alpha   90.00
_cell.angle_beta   90.00
_cell.angle_gamma   90.00
#
_symmetry.space_group_name_H-M   'P 1'
#
loop_
_entity.id
_entity.type
_entity.pdbx_description
1 polymer ?
#
loop_
_entity_poly.entity_id
_entity_poly.type
_entity_poly.pdbx_seq_one_letter_code
_entity_poly.pdbx_strand_id
1 'polypeptide(L)'
;MADQQKGFTLVELMVAMTIGTVIILGAGQLFLTTFQTFRTVDALSRKQESLIFAASTLSNSIREGEEEVINDYGIKLNERISNGVTQYYCVLQYIEDDEPLVDLARIDPNTPCPVLSSLNGDDVSHTLTLLVGDCRKESSKTGCDEITFKVTDRNKIISNQEMAP
;
A
#
# COMPACT_ATOMS: atom_id res chain seq x y z
N MET A 1 35.74 35.92 51.18
CA MET A 1 34.34 35.59 51.48
C MET A 1 34.13 34.17 51.00
N ALA A 2 34.11 33.20 51.92
CA ALA A 2 33.96 31.79 51.57
C ALA A 2 32.47 31.51 51.40
N ASP A 3 32.07 31.15 50.18
CA ASP A 3 30.71 30.73 49.87
C ASP A 3 30.41 29.43 50.62
N GLN A 4 29.49 29.49 51.58
CA GLN A 4 29.06 28.30 52.32
C GLN A 4 28.22 27.46 51.36
N GLN A 5 28.78 26.32 50.91
CA GLN A 5 28.00 25.30 50.23
C GLN A 5 26.87 24.82 51.15
N LYS A 6 25.66 25.33 50.92
CA LYS A 6 24.45 24.83 51.55
C LYS A 6 24.17 23.45 50.97
N GLY A 7 24.35 22.40 51.77
CA GLY A 7 24.05 21.02 51.37
C GLY A 7 22.58 20.86 50.98
N PHE A 8 22.32 20.11 49.90
CA PHE A 8 20.98 19.80 49.43
C PHE A 8 20.19 19.03 50.49
N THR A 9 18.91 19.38 50.63
CA THR A 9 18.00 18.61 51.48
C THR A 9 17.69 17.26 50.84
N LEU A 10 17.47 16.23 51.65
CA LEU A 10 17.09 14.89 51.16
C LEU A 10 15.83 14.94 50.29
N VAL A 11 14.90 15.85 50.63
CA VAL A 11 13.67 16.10 49.88
C VAL A 11 13.95 16.74 48.51
N GLU A 12 14.87 17.71 48.39
CA GLU A 12 15.26 18.26 47.08
C GLU A 12 15.82 17.19 46.15
N LEU A 13 16.64 16.28 46.66
CA LEU A 13 17.21 15.20 45.87
C LEU A 13 16.13 14.22 45.39
N MET A 14 15.16 13.90 46.24
CA MET A 14 14.01 13.08 45.86
C MET A 14 13.16 13.75 44.78
N VAL A 15 12.91 15.05 44.90
CA VAL A 15 12.15 15.83 43.90
C VAL A 15 12.91 15.91 42.58
N ALA A 16 14.22 16.15 42.59
CA ALA A 16 15.04 16.19 41.38
C ALA A 16 15.03 14.83 40.64
N MET A 17 15.18 13.72 41.38
CA MET A 17 15.18 12.38 40.79
C MET A 17 13.81 11.98 40.24
N THR A 18 12.73 12.34 40.94
CA THR A 18 11.35 12.08 40.46
C THR A 18 11.04 12.88 39.20
N ILE A 19 11.38 14.17 39.15
CA ILE A 19 11.21 15.00 37.95
C ILE A 19 12.04 14.44 36.78
N GLY A 20 13.31 14.10 37.03
CA GLY A 20 14.19 13.51 36.01
C GLY A 20 13.61 12.22 35.42
N THR A 21 13.06 11.35 36.28
CA THR A 21 12.45 10.08 35.84
C THR A 21 11.20 10.33 35.01
N VAL A 22 10.33 11.25 35.42
CA VAL A 22 9.11 11.61 34.67
C VAL A 22 9.47 12.12 33.27
N ILE A 23 10.46 13.00 33.15
CA ILE A 23 10.90 13.54 31.86
C ILE A 23 11.45 12.44 30.95
N ILE A 24 12.32 11.56 31.48
CA ILE A 24 12.91 10.46 30.69
C ILE A 24 11.81 9.51 30.19
N LEU A 25 10.83 9.17 31.04
CA LEU A 25 9.71 8.32 30.63
C LEU A 25 8.85 8.99 29.55
N GLY A 26 8.55 10.29 29.70
CA GLY A 26 7.82 11.05 28.69
C GLY A 26 8.55 11.12 27.35
N ALA A 27 9.85 11.43 27.37
CA ALA A 27 10.68 11.47 26.17
C ALA A 27 10.79 10.08 25.51
N GLY A 28 10.89 9.02 26.32
CA GLY A 28 10.90 7.63 25.84
C GLY A 28 9.65 7.29 25.04
N GLN A 29 8.46 7.66 25.53
CA GLN A 29 7.21 7.42 24.79
C GLN A 29 7.20 8.13 23.43
N LEU A 30 7.57 9.42 23.39
CA LEU A 30 7.64 10.19 22.14
C LEU A 30 8.57 9.52 21.13
N PHE A 31 9.71 9.01 21.59
CA PHE A 31 10.68 8.33 20.74
C PHE A 31 10.13 7.02 20.17
N LEU A 32 9.47 6.20 20.99
CA LEU A 32 8.81 4.97 20.52
C LEU A 32 7.72 5.26 19.48
N THR A 33 6.86 6.25 19.75
CA THR A 33 5.82 6.67 18.81
C THR A 33 6.43 7.13 17.50
N THR A 34 7.52 7.90 17.55
CA THR A 34 8.22 8.37 16.35
C THR A 34 8.72 7.21 15.48
N PHE A 35 9.30 6.16 16.08
CA PHE A 35 9.70 4.96 15.33
C PHE A 35 8.51 4.21 14.70
N GLN A 36 7.40 4.11 15.42
CA GLN A 36 6.18 3.48 14.89
C GLN A 36 5.64 4.28 13.69
N THR A 37 5.62 5.61 13.79
CA THR A 37 5.24 6.51 12.70
C THR A 37 6.15 6.31 11.49
N PHE A 38 7.47 6.27 11.68
CA PHE A 38 8.40 6.04 10.57
C PHE A 38 8.15 4.72 9.85
N ARG A 39 7.95 3.62 10.58
CA ARG A 39 7.62 2.32 9.96
C ARG A 39 6.30 2.36 9.18
N THR A 40 5.32 3.09 9.68
CA THR A 40 4.01 3.24 9.03
C THR A 40 4.12 4.05 7.75
N VAL A 41 4.84 5.18 7.78
CA VAL A 41 5.07 6.02 6.60
C VAL A 41 5.87 5.27 5.54
N ASP A 42 6.89 4.51 5.94
CA ASP A 42 7.71 3.71 5.03
C ASP A 42 6.90 2.58 4.37
N ALA A 43 6.05 1.89 5.14
CA ALA A 43 5.11 0.91 4.59
C ALA A 43 4.12 1.55 3.60
N LEU A 44 3.57 2.72 3.94
CA LEU A 44 2.66 3.47 3.06
C LEU A 44 3.37 3.93 1.78
N SER A 45 4.61 4.41 1.88
CA SER A 45 5.40 4.86 0.73
C SER A 45 5.61 3.74 -0.28
N ARG A 46 5.96 2.54 0.19
CA ARG A 46 6.12 1.36 -0.69
C ARG A 46 4.82 0.99 -1.41
N LYS A 47 3.68 1.07 -0.73
CA LYS A 47 2.37 0.86 -1.37
C LYS A 47 2.08 1.92 -2.42
N GLN A 48 2.34 3.18 -2.12
CA GLN A 48 2.11 4.27 -3.07
C GLN A 48 3.01 4.14 -4.31
N GLU A 49 4.25 3.71 -4.14
CA GLU A 49 5.17 3.45 -5.24
C GLU A 49 4.64 2.36 -6.18
N SER A 50 4.26 1.19 -5.65
CA SER A 50 3.73 0.11 -6.49
C SER A 50 2.40 0.46 -7.15
N LEU A 51 1.53 1.17 -6.45
CA LEU A 51 0.26 1.67 -6.98
C LEU A 51 0.47 2.68 -8.10
N ILE A 52 1.29 3.71 -7.89
CA ILE A 52 1.53 4.77 -8.87
C ILE A 52 2.17 4.16 -10.11
N PHE A 53 3.12 3.25 -9.92
CA PHE A 53 3.73 2.52 -11.02
C PHE A 53 2.66 1.75 -11.82
N ALA A 54 1.88 0.89 -11.15
CA ALA A 54 0.84 0.09 -11.80
C ALA A 54 -0.21 0.95 -12.53
N ALA A 55 -0.72 1.99 -11.86
CA ALA A 55 -1.70 2.90 -12.44
C ALA A 55 -1.12 3.68 -13.63
N SER A 56 0.16 4.11 -13.56
CA SER A 56 0.81 4.82 -14.66
C SER A 56 1.00 3.93 -15.89
N THR A 57 1.49 2.69 -15.69
CA THR A 57 1.66 1.68 -16.75
C THR A 57 0.33 1.40 -17.45
N LEU A 58 -0.71 1.14 -16.65
CA LEU A 58 -2.04 0.81 -17.17
C LEU A 58 -2.72 2.01 -17.83
N SER A 59 -2.52 3.22 -17.29
CA SER A 59 -3.01 4.45 -17.94
C SER A 59 -2.31 4.75 -19.26
N ASN A 60 -1.04 4.35 -19.39
CA ASN A 60 -0.28 4.54 -20.61
C ASN A 60 -0.77 3.59 -21.69
N SER A 61 -0.97 2.30 -21.38
CA SER A 61 -1.53 1.33 -22.33
C SER A 61 -2.93 1.72 -22.81
N ILE A 62 -3.79 2.23 -21.92
CA ILE A 62 -5.10 2.81 -22.30
C ILE A 62 -4.98 3.92 -23.36
N ARG A 63 -3.96 4.78 -23.23
CA ARG A 63 -3.79 5.94 -24.12
C ARG A 63 -3.20 5.58 -25.47
N GLU A 64 -2.44 4.50 -25.56
CA GLU A 64 -1.79 4.05 -26.80
C GLU A 64 -2.77 3.39 -27.78
N GLY A 65 -4.03 3.18 -27.36
CA GLY A 65 -5.11 2.77 -28.24
C GLY A 65 -5.14 1.28 -28.53
N GLU A 66 -4.50 0.48 -27.68
CA GLU A 66 -4.78 -0.96 -27.59
C GLU A 66 -6.23 -1.10 -27.11
N GLU A 67 -7.12 -1.38 -28.06
CA GLU A 67 -8.58 -1.51 -27.90
C GLU A 67 -8.98 -2.56 -26.83
N GLU A 68 -8.00 -3.30 -26.31
CA GLU A 68 -8.02 -4.03 -25.04
C GLU A 68 -6.78 -3.69 -24.19
N VAL A 69 -6.94 -2.73 -23.29
CA VAL A 69 -6.08 -2.40 -22.12
C VAL A 69 -5.63 -3.62 -21.29
N ILE A 70 -6.28 -4.76 -21.54
CA ILE A 70 -6.47 -5.93 -20.70
C ILE A 70 -5.74 -7.15 -21.26
N ASN A 71 -5.32 -7.14 -22.53
CA ASN A 71 -4.77 -8.33 -23.18
C ASN A 71 -3.30 -8.55 -22.89
N ASP A 72 -2.56 -7.47 -22.71
CA ASP A 72 -1.11 -7.52 -22.60
C ASP A 72 -0.64 -7.49 -21.14
N TYR A 73 -1.50 -7.02 -20.23
CA TYR A 73 -1.21 -6.97 -18.80
C TYR A 73 -2.20 -7.80 -17.99
N GLY A 74 -1.68 -8.51 -16.99
CA GLY A 74 -2.49 -9.35 -16.11
C GLY A 74 -1.97 -9.31 -14.68
N ILE A 75 -2.87 -9.57 -13.73
CA ILE A 75 -2.47 -9.84 -12.35
C ILE A 75 -2.42 -11.35 -12.18
N LYS A 76 -1.23 -11.89 -11.90
CA LYS A 76 -1.07 -13.31 -11.60
C LYS A 76 -0.46 -13.51 -10.21
N LEU A 77 -0.64 -14.72 -9.71
CA LEU A 77 0.00 -15.20 -8.51
C LEU A 77 1.45 -15.55 -8.81
N ASN A 78 2.38 -14.95 -8.08
CA ASN A 78 3.78 -15.29 -8.11
C ASN A 78 4.21 -15.87 -6.76
N GLU A 79 4.72 -17.11 -6.79
CA GLU A 79 5.20 -17.84 -5.62
C GLU A 79 6.70 -17.64 -5.45
N ARG A 80 7.15 -17.28 -4.24
CA ARG A 80 8.58 -17.11 -3.92
C ARG A 80 8.92 -17.88 -2.66
N ILE A 81 9.90 -18.78 -2.75
CA ILE A 81 10.42 -19.50 -1.59
C ILE A 81 11.57 -18.67 -1.00
N SER A 82 11.41 -18.26 0.25
CA SER A 82 12.43 -17.55 1.00
C SER A 82 12.67 -18.23 2.34
N ASN A 83 13.88 -18.73 2.57
CA ASN A 83 14.28 -19.42 3.81
C ASN A 83 13.32 -20.55 4.26
N GLY A 84 12.82 -21.34 3.31
CA GLY A 84 11.88 -22.43 3.58
C GLY A 84 10.44 -21.98 3.85
N VAL A 85 10.15 -20.67 3.73
CA VAL A 85 8.81 -20.10 3.80
C VAL A 85 8.37 -19.69 2.40
N THR A 86 7.26 -20.26 1.94
CA THR A 86 6.63 -19.83 0.69
C THR A 86 5.85 -18.54 0.90
N GLN A 87 6.11 -17.56 0.05
CA GLN A 87 5.43 -16.27 0.03
C GLN A 87 4.66 -16.13 -1.29
N TYR A 88 3.42 -15.65 -1.19
CA TYR A 88 2.54 -15.48 -2.33
C TYR A 88 2.32 -13.99 -2.59
N TYR A 89 2.56 -13.57 -3.82
CA TYR A 89 2.37 -12.19 -4.25
C TYR A 89 1.42 -12.13 -5.44
N CYS A 90 0.52 -11.16 -5.46
CA CYS A 90 -0.15 -10.72 -6.67
C CYS A 90 0.75 -9.70 -7.35
N VAL A 91 1.17 -10.01 -8.57
CA VAL A 91 2.08 -9.17 -9.35
C VAL A 91 1.38 -8.68 -10.60
N LEU A 92 1.64 -7.43 -10.98
CA LEU A 92 1.32 -6.96 -12.32
C LEU A 92 2.42 -7.45 -13.25
N GLN A 93 2.04 -8.15 -14.29
CA GLN A 93 2.98 -8.73 -15.25
C GLN A 93 2.49 -8.57 -16.68
N TYR A 94 3.42 -8.70 -17.62
CA TYR A 94 3.09 -8.84 -19.03
C TYR A 94 2.55 -10.27 -19.27
N ILE A 95 1.51 -10.40 -20.08
CA ILE A 95 0.80 -11.66 -20.29
C ILE A 95 1.59 -12.59 -21.22
N GLU A 96 2.26 -12.04 -22.24
CA GLU A 96 2.97 -12.87 -23.24
C GLU A 96 4.27 -13.48 -22.70
N ASP A 97 5.04 -12.71 -21.90
CA ASP A 97 6.39 -13.09 -21.48
C ASP A 97 6.48 -13.60 -20.03
N ASP A 98 5.36 -13.58 -19.29
CA ASP A 98 5.29 -13.95 -17.86
C ASP A 98 6.28 -13.15 -16.97
N GLU A 99 6.69 -11.97 -17.42
CA GLU A 99 7.65 -11.12 -16.71
C GLU A 99 6.95 -10.23 -15.68
N PRO A 100 7.31 -10.32 -14.38
CA PRO A 100 6.72 -9.49 -13.34
C PRO A 100 7.26 -8.06 -13.41
N LEU A 101 6.37 -7.08 -13.60
CA LEU A 101 6.74 -5.66 -13.57
C LEU A 101 6.76 -5.11 -12.14
N VAL A 102 5.75 -5.42 -11.32
CA VAL A 102 5.63 -4.89 -9.96
C VAL A 102 4.88 -5.81 -9.01
N ASP A 103 5.36 -5.87 -7.78
CA ASP A 103 4.66 -6.53 -6.67
C ASP A 103 3.56 -5.60 -6.12
N LEU A 104 2.31 -6.04 -6.22
CA LEU A 104 1.16 -5.25 -5.77
C LEU A 104 0.82 -5.60 -4.33
N ALA A 105 0.47 -6.87 -4.09
CA ALA A 105 0.01 -7.33 -2.79
C ALA A 105 0.63 -8.66 -2.39
N ARG A 106 0.93 -8.81 -1.10
CA ARG A 106 1.25 -10.09 -0.48
C ARG A 106 -0.02 -10.72 0.06
N ILE A 107 -0.26 -12.00 -0.23
CA ILE A 107 -1.49 -12.70 0.10
C ILE A 107 -1.22 -14.02 0.83
N ASP A 108 -2.29 -14.60 1.39
CA ASP A 108 -2.24 -15.95 1.97
C ASP A 108 -2.33 -17.04 0.90
N PRO A 109 -1.83 -18.26 1.17
CA PRO A 109 -2.00 -19.40 0.28
C PRO A 109 -3.48 -19.60 -0.08
N ASN A 110 -3.75 -20.01 -1.32
CA ASN A 110 -5.09 -20.27 -1.86
C ASN A 110 -6.03 -19.05 -1.92
N THR A 111 -5.52 -17.84 -1.71
CA THR A 111 -6.29 -16.62 -1.97
C THR A 111 -6.10 -16.25 -3.44
N PRO A 112 -7.16 -16.15 -4.26
CA PRO A 112 -7.02 -15.76 -5.65
C PRO A 112 -6.65 -14.27 -5.75
N CYS A 113 -5.82 -13.93 -6.73
CA CYS A 113 -5.61 -12.53 -7.12
C CYS A 113 -6.85 -12.01 -7.88
N PRO A 114 -7.20 -10.72 -7.75
CA PRO A 114 -8.26 -10.12 -8.53
C PRO A 114 -7.88 -10.12 -10.02
N VAL A 115 -8.88 -10.25 -10.88
CA VAL A 115 -8.68 -10.06 -12.32
C VAL A 115 -8.49 -8.57 -12.62
N LEU A 116 -7.59 -8.27 -13.55
CA LEU A 116 -7.21 -6.89 -13.86
C LEU A 116 -8.39 -6.08 -14.42
N SER A 117 -9.37 -6.74 -15.04
CA SER A 117 -10.58 -6.09 -15.53
C SER A 117 -11.80 -6.98 -15.44
N SER A 118 -12.94 -6.34 -15.20
CA SER A 118 -14.26 -6.92 -15.42
C SER A 118 -15.08 -5.94 -16.27
N LEU A 119 -15.75 -6.48 -17.29
CA LEU A 119 -16.77 -5.75 -18.05
C LEU A 119 -17.95 -5.50 -17.12
N ASN A 120 -18.36 -4.23 -16.97
CA ASN A 120 -19.68 -3.95 -16.43
C ASN A 120 -20.74 -4.31 -17.49
N GLY A 121 -21.93 -4.69 -17.05
CA GLY A 121 -23.03 -5.19 -17.91
C GLY A 121 -23.52 -4.25 -19.03
N ASP A 122 -22.96 -3.05 -19.13
CA ASP A 122 -23.25 -2.05 -20.15
C ASP A 122 -22.22 -2.02 -21.30
N ASP A 123 -21.18 -2.87 -21.29
CA ASP A 123 -20.15 -3.00 -22.35
C ASP A 123 -19.34 -1.70 -22.66
N VAL A 124 -19.61 -0.62 -21.93
CA VAL A 124 -18.99 0.72 -22.10
C VAL A 124 -17.94 1.01 -21.03
N SER A 125 -17.96 0.28 -19.91
CA SER A 125 -17.08 0.56 -18.79
C SER A 125 -16.39 -0.69 -18.23
N HIS A 126 -15.07 -0.56 -18.07
CA HIS A 126 -14.20 -1.55 -17.45
C HIS A 126 -13.86 -1.12 -16.03
N THR A 127 -14.01 -2.05 -15.09
CA THR A 127 -13.60 -1.85 -13.70
C THR A 127 -12.28 -2.59 -13.48
N LEU A 128 -11.24 -1.89 -13.06
CA LEU A 128 -9.93 -2.47 -12.74
C LEU A 128 -9.70 -2.41 -11.24
N THR A 129 -9.46 -3.56 -10.62
CA THR A 129 -9.25 -3.66 -9.17
C THR A 129 -7.82 -4.07 -8.87
N LEU A 130 -7.13 -3.24 -8.10
CA LEU A 130 -5.77 -3.48 -7.63
C LEU A 130 -5.79 -3.65 -6.11
N LEU A 131 -5.11 -4.69 -5.61
CA LEU A 131 -4.79 -4.84 -4.19
C LEU A 131 -3.36 -4.39 -3.97
N VAL A 132 -3.10 -3.60 -2.93
CA VAL A 132 -1.76 -3.09 -2.63
C VAL A 132 -1.39 -3.27 -1.16
N GLY A 133 -0.21 -3.83 -0.90
CA GLY A 133 0.35 -4.00 0.45
C GLY A 133 0.31 -5.44 0.98
N ASP A 134 0.08 -5.62 2.29
CA ASP A 134 -0.01 -6.93 2.94
C ASP A 134 -1.49 -7.29 3.20
N CYS A 135 -2.02 -8.16 2.34
CA CYS A 135 -3.41 -8.62 2.27
C CYS A 135 -3.62 -10.01 2.87
N ARG A 136 -2.67 -10.48 3.69
CA ARG A 136 -2.85 -11.68 4.52
C ARG A 136 -3.89 -11.42 5.60
N LYS A 137 -4.72 -12.41 5.92
CA LYS A 137 -5.77 -12.38 6.94
C LYS A 137 -5.25 -12.07 8.34
N GLU A 138 -4.00 -12.49 8.62
CA GLU A 138 -3.33 -12.22 9.89
C GLU A 138 -2.65 -10.84 9.92
N SER A 139 -2.61 -10.12 8.80
CA SER A 139 -2.10 -8.76 8.74
C SER A 139 -3.13 -7.75 9.25
N SER A 140 -2.64 -6.59 9.71
CA SER A 140 -3.51 -5.49 10.16
C SER A 140 -4.47 -5.08 9.04
N LYS A 141 -5.71 -4.68 9.38
CA LYS A 141 -6.69 -4.15 8.40
C LYS A 141 -6.17 -2.96 7.58
N THR A 142 -5.15 -2.25 8.08
CA THR A 142 -4.47 -1.14 7.40
C THR A 142 -3.30 -1.59 6.50
N GLY A 143 -3.01 -2.90 6.46
CA GLY A 143 -1.95 -3.50 5.65
C GLY A 143 -2.33 -3.65 4.18
N CYS A 144 -3.62 -3.79 3.87
CA CYS A 144 -4.13 -4.04 2.52
C CYS A 144 -5.05 -2.91 2.08
N ASP A 145 -4.75 -2.33 0.93
CA ASP A 145 -5.59 -1.32 0.29
C ASP A 145 -6.15 -1.90 -1.01
N GLU A 146 -7.47 -1.79 -1.20
CA GLU A 146 -8.14 -2.17 -2.45
C GLU A 146 -8.53 -0.90 -3.19
N ILE A 147 -8.12 -0.81 -4.46
CA ILE A 147 -8.28 0.39 -5.28
C ILE A 147 -8.94 -0.02 -6.59
N THR A 148 -10.07 0.62 -6.87
CA THR A 148 -10.90 0.32 -8.03
C THR A 148 -10.91 1.51 -8.98
N PHE A 149 -10.46 1.31 -10.21
CA PHE A 149 -10.51 2.28 -11.29
C PHE A 149 -11.67 1.95 -12.21
N LYS A 150 -12.42 2.97 -12.63
CA LYS A 150 -13.45 2.83 -13.67
C LYS A 150 -12.96 3.49 -14.94
N VAL A 151 -12.64 2.70 -15.94
CA VAL A 151 -12.30 3.15 -17.28
C VAL A 151 -13.57 3.11 -18.13
N THR A 152 -13.80 4.15 -18.92
CA THR A 152 -14.99 4.29 -19.76
C THR A 152 -14.56 4.63 -21.16
N ASP A 153 -15.01 3.85 -22.14
CA ASP A 153 -14.74 4.12 -23.54
C ASP A 153 -15.63 5.27 -24.02
N ARG A 154 -15.02 6.40 -24.37
CA ARG A 154 -15.76 7.57 -24.87
C ARG A 154 -16.35 7.36 -26.25
N ASN A 155 -15.76 6.53 -27.09
CA ASN A 155 -16.24 6.29 -28.45
C ASN A 155 -17.57 5.52 -28.45
N LYS A 156 -17.72 4.59 -27.51
CA LYS A 156 -18.94 3.78 -27.32
C LYS A 156 -20.10 4.55 -26.70
N ILE A 157 -19.82 5.59 -25.91
CA ILE A 157 -20.84 6.51 -25.35
C ILE A 157 -21.51 7.32 -26.47
N ILE A 158 -20.76 7.78 -27.46
CA ILE A 158 -21.28 8.67 -28.52
C ILE A 158 -22.28 7.93 -29.43
N SER A 159 -22.01 6.65 -29.75
CA SER A 159 -22.93 5.81 -30.54
C SER A 159 -24.31 5.63 -29.88
N ASN A 160 -24.35 5.49 -28.55
CA ASN A 160 -25.61 5.30 -27.82
C ASN A 160 -26.44 6.60 -27.68
N GLN A 161 -25.83 7.77 -27.85
CA GLN A 161 -26.54 9.05 -27.73
C GLN A 161 -27.16 9.54 -29.05
N GLU A 162 -26.78 8.95 -30.19
CA GLU A 162 -27.36 9.25 -31.50
C GLU A 162 -28.62 8.41 -31.81
N MET A 163 -29.02 7.53 -30.89
CA MET A 163 -30.20 6.66 -31.01
C MET A 163 -31.23 6.89 -29.88
N ALA A 164 -31.44 8.15 -29.49
CA ALA A 164 -32.59 8.56 -28.70
C ALA A 164 -33.51 9.44 -29.56
N PRO A 165 -34.77 9.02 -29.86
CA PRO A 165 -35.74 9.84 -30.58
C PRO A 165 -36.23 11.05 -29.77
#